data_AF-A0A534ZCE0-F1
#
_entry.id   AF-A0A534ZCE0-F1
#
_cell.length_a   1.000
_cell.length_b   1.000
_cell.length_c   1.000
_cell.angle_alpha   90.00
_cell.angle_beta   90.00
_cell.angle_gamma   90.00
#
_symmetry.space_group_name_H-M   'P 1'
#
loop_
_entity.id
_entity.type
_entity.pdbx_description
1 polymer ?
#
loop_
_entity_poly.entity_id
_entity_poly.type
_entity_poly.pdbx_seq_one_letter_code
_entity_poly.pdbx_strand_id
1 'polypeptide(L)'
;MIVYQEQVMQIAQALAGYSLGDADNLRRAMGKKKKEAMAVERKAFLKGVATRGTANPSVAAEIFDQMETFAAYGFNKSHSAAYALITYQTAYLKAHYSTEFLAGLLSLEAGDIDSTYKNMAECRERGVPVLPPDVNQSRADFTAAAGTIRFGLGAVKGLGAKAIETIVAAREEGPFTSLHDFCLRVRSQLVNRRVAE
;
A
#
# COMPACT_ATOMS: atom_id res chain seq x y z
N MET A 1 -1.19 25.05 -11.51
CA MET A 1 -0.19 24.04 -11.08
C MET A 1 -0.39 22.79 -11.92
N ILE A 2 0.66 22.32 -12.59
CA ILE A 2 0.65 21.11 -13.42
C ILE A 2 1.25 19.98 -12.57
N VAL A 3 0.55 18.84 -12.48
CA VAL A 3 0.91 17.70 -11.60
C VAL A 3 0.90 16.37 -12.36
N TYR A 4 0.17 16.28 -13.48
CA TYR A 4 0.07 15.07 -14.28
C TYR A 4 0.47 15.28 -15.75
N GLN A 5 1.02 14.23 -16.35
CA GLN A 5 1.34 14.19 -17.79
C GLN A 5 0.10 14.43 -18.66
N GLU A 6 -1.04 13.89 -18.24
CA GLU A 6 -2.33 14.05 -18.92
C GLU A 6 -2.80 15.52 -18.91
N GLN A 7 -2.42 16.32 -17.90
CA GLN A 7 -2.75 17.75 -17.87
C GLN A 7 -1.96 18.53 -18.93
N VAL A 8 -0.69 18.17 -19.17
CA VAL A 8 0.11 18.76 -20.27
C VAL A 8 -0.58 18.50 -21.61
N MET A 9 -1.04 17.27 -21.82
CA MET A 9 -1.77 16.91 -23.03
C MET A 9 -3.06 17.74 -23.17
N GLN A 10 -3.86 17.84 -22.11
CA GLN A 10 -5.09 18.63 -22.10
C GLN A 10 -4.85 20.12 -22.34
N ILE A 11 -3.78 20.70 -21.79
CA ILE A 11 -3.41 22.10 -22.01
C ILE A 11 -3.06 22.32 -23.50
N ALA A 12 -2.27 21.43 -24.10
CA ALA A 12 -1.91 21.51 -25.52
C ALA A 12 -3.13 21.40 -26.44
N GLN A 13 -4.08 20.51 -26.13
CA GLN A 13 -5.34 20.40 -26.88
C GLN A 13 -6.21 21.65 -26.72
N ALA A 14 -6.41 22.12 -25.49
CA ALA A 14 -7.30 23.22 -25.18
C ALA A 14 -6.78 24.54 -25.77
N LEU A 15 -5.49 24.83 -25.60
CA LEU A 15 -4.90 26.11 -26.01
C LEU A 15 -4.38 26.09 -27.44
N ALA A 16 -3.61 25.07 -27.84
CA ALA A 16 -2.95 25.05 -29.14
C ALA A 16 -3.71 24.22 -30.21
N GLY A 17 -4.73 23.46 -29.84
CA GLY A 17 -5.51 22.65 -30.79
C GLY A 17 -4.82 21.39 -31.25
N TYR A 18 -3.90 20.87 -30.43
CA TYR A 18 -3.24 19.60 -30.69
C TYR A 18 -4.27 18.46 -30.81
N SER A 19 -4.00 17.50 -31.71
CA SER A 19 -4.69 16.21 -31.64
C SER A 19 -4.21 15.42 -30.41
N LEU A 20 -4.90 14.33 -30.06
CA LEU A 20 -4.42 13.44 -28.99
C LEU A 20 -3.03 12.86 -29.29
N GLY A 21 -2.75 12.58 -30.58
CA GLY A 21 -1.45 12.07 -31.02
C GLY A 21 -0.35 13.12 -30.89
N ASP A 22 -0.61 14.36 -31.31
CA ASP A 22 0.35 15.47 -31.18
C ASP A 22 0.63 15.78 -29.71
N ALA A 23 -0.40 15.71 -28.86
CA ALA A 23 -0.26 15.91 -27.42
C ALA A 23 0.60 14.81 -26.77
N ASP A 24 0.49 13.55 -27.21
CA ASP A 24 1.39 12.49 -26.74
C ASP A 24 2.83 12.68 -27.28
N ASN A 25 3.00 13.17 -28.51
CA ASN A 25 4.32 13.52 -29.05
C ASN A 25 4.99 14.61 -28.20
N LEU A 26 4.26 15.66 -27.82
CA LEU A 26 4.71 16.69 -26.90
C LEU A 26 5.13 16.08 -25.55
N ARG A 27 4.27 15.25 -24.95
CA ARG A 27 4.56 14.55 -23.68
C ARG A 27 5.83 13.69 -23.77
N ARG A 28 6.05 12.98 -24.89
CA ARG A 28 7.25 12.17 -25.13
C ARG A 28 8.50 13.02 -25.31
N ALA A 29 8.41 14.13 -26.04
CA ALA A 29 9.51 15.08 -26.23
C ALA A 29 9.96 15.67 -24.89
N MET A 30 8.99 16.05 -24.07
CA MET A 30 9.14 16.48 -22.68
C MET A 30 9.85 15.43 -21.81
N GLY A 31 9.39 14.17 -21.83
CA GLY A 31 10.01 13.09 -21.06
C GLY A 31 11.45 12.75 -21.48
N LYS A 32 11.79 12.89 -22.78
CA LYS A 32 13.14 12.63 -23.30
C LYS A 32 14.11 13.79 -23.12
N LYS A 33 13.66 14.96 -22.65
CA LYS A 33 14.48 16.17 -22.39
C LYS A 33 15.35 16.62 -23.59
N LYS A 34 14.86 16.42 -24.82
CA LYS A 34 15.57 16.83 -26.04
C LYS A 34 15.27 18.29 -26.37
N LYS A 35 16.26 19.18 -26.21
CA LYS A 35 16.10 20.62 -26.39
C LYS A 35 15.60 21.00 -27.79
N GLU A 36 16.08 20.30 -28.81
CA GLU A 36 15.72 20.55 -30.20
C GLU A 36 14.26 20.18 -30.47
N ALA A 37 13.80 19.04 -29.92
CA ALA A 37 12.40 18.62 -30.03
C ALA A 37 11.47 19.58 -29.26
N MET A 38 11.88 20.02 -28.06
CA MET A 38 11.12 21.00 -27.28
C MET A 38 10.99 22.34 -27.98
N ALA A 39 12.04 22.82 -28.66
CA ALA A 39 11.99 24.06 -29.42
C ALA A 39 11.03 23.98 -30.63
N VAL A 40 10.95 22.82 -31.29
CA VAL A 40 9.97 22.56 -32.37
C VAL A 40 8.55 22.60 -31.82
N GLU A 41 8.31 21.89 -30.71
CA GLU A 41 7.01 21.86 -30.05
C GLU A 41 6.58 23.23 -29.52
N ARG A 42 7.51 24.04 -28.99
CA ARG A 42 7.22 25.40 -28.52
C ARG A 42 6.69 26.29 -29.65
N LYS A 43 7.32 26.22 -30.82
CA LYS A 43 6.87 26.97 -32.00
C LYS A 43 5.49 26.51 -32.47
N ALA A 44 5.26 25.20 -32.51
CA ALA A 44 3.97 24.64 -32.90
C ALA A 44 2.85 25.03 -31.91
N PHE A 45 3.12 24.95 -30.61
CA PHE A 45 2.20 25.36 -29.56
C PHE A 45 1.82 26.84 -29.66
N LEU A 46 2.80 27.75 -29.73
CA LEU A 46 2.53 29.19 -29.82
C LEU A 46 1.78 29.57 -31.11
N LYS A 47 2.12 28.93 -32.24
CA LYS A 47 1.38 29.10 -33.50
C LYS A 47 -0.07 28.62 -33.37
N GLY A 48 -0.28 27.47 -32.73
CA GLY A 48 -1.62 26.92 -32.46
C GLY A 48 -2.47 27.87 -31.61
N VAL A 49 -1.88 28.40 -30.54
CA VAL A 49 -2.53 29.39 -29.66
C VAL A 49 -2.88 30.68 -30.43
N ALA A 50 -1.94 31.22 -31.21
CA ALA A 50 -2.16 32.43 -32.00
C ALA A 50 -3.26 32.25 -33.05
N THR A 51 -3.28 31.09 -33.73
CA THR A 51 -4.30 30.77 -34.74
C THR A 51 -5.69 30.65 -34.13
N ARG A 52 -5.79 30.14 -32.89
CA ARG A 52 -7.06 29.95 -32.20
C ARG A 52 -7.49 31.15 -31.34
N GLY A 53 -6.60 32.11 -31.10
CA GLY A 53 -6.87 33.26 -30.24
C GLY A 53 -7.16 32.90 -28.78
N THR A 54 -6.63 31.78 -28.29
CA THR A 54 -6.99 31.21 -26.97
C THR A 54 -6.25 31.85 -25.80
N ALA A 55 -5.11 32.49 -26.03
CA ALA A 55 -4.35 33.21 -25.00
C ALA A 55 -3.42 34.27 -25.61
N ASN A 56 -3.05 35.26 -24.80
CA ASN A 56 -2.02 36.24 -25.16
C ASN A 56 -0.66 35.54 -25.39
N PRO A 57 0.17 35.99 -26.35
CA PRO A 57 1.45 35.35 -26.65
C PRO A 57 2.41 35.24 -25.45
N SER A 58 2.45 36.24 -24.57
CA SER A 58 3.26 36.21 -23.36
C SER A 58 2.79 35.12 -22.39
N VAL A 59 1.49 35.05 -22.15
CA VAL A 59 0.86 34.04 -21.28
C VAL A 59 1.04 32.64 -21.86
N ALA A 60 0.91 32.49 -23.18
CA ALA A 60 1.12 31.21 -23.86
C ALA A 60 2.57 30.71 -23.72
N ALA A 61 3.54 31.63 -23.81
CA ALA A 61 4.94 31.33 -23.58
C ALA A 61 5.19 30.89 -22.13
N GLU A 62 4.65 31.62 -21.15
CA GLU A 62 4.76 31.26 -19.73
C GLU A 62 4.14 29.89 -19.42
N ILE A 63 2.96 29.60 -19.99
CA ILE A 63 2.30 28.28 -19.84
C ILE A 63 3.19 27.18 -20.42
N PHE A 64 3.81 27.41 -21.57
CA PHE A 64 4.72 26.43 -22.17
C PHE A 64 5.97 26.21 -21.29
N ASP A 65 6.56 27.28 -20.78
CA ASP A 65 7.74 27.20 -19.91
C ASP A 65 7.41 26.46 -18.59
N GLN A 66 6.18 26.62 -18.07
CA GLN A 66 5.68 25.82 -16.95
C GLN A 66 5.52 24.33 -17.31
N MET A 67 4.98 24.01 -18.49
CA MET A 67 4.89 22.63 -18.96
C MET A 67 6.28 21.99 -19.14
N GLU A 68 7.25 22.72 -19.68
CA GLU A 68 8.63 22.27 -19.87
C GLU A 68 9.35 22.03 -18.55
N THR A 69 9.20 22.93 -17.57
CA THR A 69 9.78 22.74 -16.23
C THR A 69 9.17 21.50 -15.54
N PHE A 70 7.86 21.31 -15.70
CA PHE A 70 7.13 20.19 -15.11
C PHE A 70 7.43 18.85 -15.79
N ALA A 71 7.76 18.84 -17.08
CA ALA A 71 8.11 17.63 -17.84
C ALA A 71 9.13 16.71 -17.16
N ALA A 72 10.05 17.29 -16.39
CA ALA A 72 11.07 16.55 -15.66
C ALA A 72 10.53 15.77 -14.45
N TYR A 73 9.36 16.14 -13.91
CA TYR A 73 8.78 15.61 -12.68
C TYR A 73 7.34 15.13 -12.86
N GLY A 74 6.86 15.02 -14.09
CA GLY A 74 5.46 14.76 -14.35
C GLY A 74 5.02 13.34 -14.07
N PHE A 75 4.00 13.19 -13.23
CA PHE A 75 3.45 11.89 -12.87
C PHE A 75 2.37 11.42 -13.84
N ASN A 76 2.28 10.11 -14.01
CA ASN A 76 1.21 9.50 -14.79
C ASN A 76 -0.06 9.39 -13.92
N LYS A 77 -1.15 10.04 -14.33
CA LYS A 77 -2.38 10.12 -13.53
C LYS A 77 -3.05 8.77 -13.34
N SER A 78 -3.08 7.91 -14.36
CA SER A 78 -3.76 6.61 -14.25
C SER A 78 -3.06 5.70 -13.23
N HIS A 79 -1.73 5.68 -13.21
CA HIS A 79 -0.95 4.98 -12.20
C HIS A 79 -1.17 5.57 -10.80
N SER A 80 -1.10 6.91 -10.67
CA SER A 80 -1.36 7.58 -9.39
C SER A 80 -2.76 7.30 -8.85
N ALA A 81 -3.78 7.31 -9.71
CA ALA A 81 -5.17 7.06 -9.31
C ALA A 81 -5.37 5.61 -8.81
N ALA A 82 -4.76 4.63 -9.48
CA ALA A 82 -4.84 3.23 -9.07
C ALA A 82 -4.22 3.01 -7.67
N TYR A 83 -3.04 3.57 -7.42
CA TYR A 83 -2.42 3.51 -6.09
C TYR A 83 -3.20 4.28 -5.03
N ALA A 84 -3.72 5.46 -5.37
CA ALA A 84 -4.53 6.26 -4.45
C ALA A 84 -5.78 5.49 -3.98
N LEU A 85 -6.39 4.67 -4.84
CA LEU A 85 -7.52 3.83 -4.44
C LEU A 85 -7.12 2.79 -3.39
N ILE A 86 -5.99 2.11 -3.58
CA ILE A 86 -5.48 1.11 -2.61
C ILE A 86 -5.11 1.80 -1.29
N THR A 87 -4.46 2.97 -1.35
CA THR A 87 -4.14 3.77 -0.16
C THR A 87 -5.41 4.18 0.58
N TYR A 88 -6.43 4.65 -0.15
CA TYR A 88 -7.71 5.02 0.44
C TYR A 88 -8.39 3.82 1.10
N GLN A 89 -8.44 2.67 0.43
CA GLN A 89 -9.03 1.44 1.00
C GLN A 89 -8.28 0.99 2.26
N THR A 90 -6.95 1.03 2.23
CA THR A 90 -6.09 0.69 3.39
C THR A 90 -6.38 1.63 4.56
N ALA A 91 -6.42 2.94 4.29
CA ALA A 91 -6.72 3.96 5.31
C ALA A 91 -8.14 3.82 5.85
N TYR A 92 -9.11 3.51 4.98
CA TYR A 92 -10.51 3.28 5.36
C TYR A 92 -10.64 2.09 6.33
N LEU A 93 -10.01 0.95 6.00
CA LEU A 93 -10.00 -0.21 6.89
C LEU A 93 -9.31 0.12 8.21
N LYS A 94 -8.17 0.82 8.18
CA LYS A 94 -7.46 1.24 9.39
C LYS A 94 -8.28 2.21 10.26
N ALA A 95 -9.10 3.06 9.67
CA ALA A 95 -9.93 4.03 10.37
C ALA A 95 -11.21 3.42 10.97
N HIS A 96 -11.88 2.54 10.22
CA HIS A 96 -13.21 2.01 10.60
C HIS A 96 -13.19 0.61 11.20
N TYR A 97 -12.15 -0.18 10.93
CA TYR A 97 -11.95 -1.55 11.40
C TYR A 97 -10.54 -1.69 11.99
N SER A 98 -10.18 -0.77 12.88
CA SER A 98 -8.79 -0.59 13.34
C SER A 98 -8.22 -1.84 14.02
N THR A 99 -9.02 -2.55 14.83
CA THR A 99 -8.58 -3.76 15.53
C THR A 99 -8.32 -4.90 14.54
N GLU A 100 -9.21 -5.13 13.59
CA GLU A 100 -9.09 -6.15 12.55
C GLU A 100 -7.94 -5.83 11.59
N PHE A 101 -7.79 -4.57 11.21
CA PHE A 101 -6.70 -4.09 10.37
C PHE A 101 -5.34 -4.34 11.03
N LEU A 102 -5.19 -3.96 12.30
CA LEU A 102 -3.95 -4.16 13.05
C LEU A 102 -3.66 -5.66 13.27
N ALA A 103 -4.68 -6.49 13.53
CA ALA A 103 -4.50 -7.93 13.61
C ALA A 103 -4.01 -8.52 12.27
N GLY A 104 -4.58 -8.07 11.15
CA GLY A 104 -4.11 -8.46 9.81
C GLY A 104 -2.67 -8.03 9.55
N LEU A 105 -2.31 -6.79 9.92
CA LEU A 105 -0.95 -6.25 9.76
C LEU A 105 0.07 -7.03 10.61
N LEU A 106 -0.25 -7.33 11.87
CA LEU A 106 0.58 -8.17 12.73
C LEU A 106 0.76 -9.59 12.17
N SER A 107 -0.28 -10.14 11.53
CA SER A 107 -0.22 -11.47 10.92
C SER A 107 0.68 -11.49 9.68
N LEU A 108 0.58 -10.45 8.84
CA LEU A 108 1.42 -10.29 7.66
C LEU A 108 2.91 -10.23 8.01
N GLU A 109 3.24 -9.59 9.13
CA GLU A 109 4.62 -9.33 9.55
C GLU A 109 5.10 -10.26 10.68
N ALA A 110 4.33 -11.30 11.02
CA ALA A 110 4.63 -12.22 12.13
C ALA A 110 6.00 -12.93 12.01
N GLY A 111 6.54 -13.04 10.80
CA GLY A 111 7.87 -13.60 10.53
C GLY A 111 9.04 -12.64 10.78
N ASP A 112 8.76 -11.33 10.91
CA ASP A 112 9.74 -10.29 11.21
C ASP A 112 9.49 -9.70 12.60
N ILE A 113 10.40 -10.01 13.51
CA ILE A 113 10.32 -9.61 14.92
C ILE A 113 10.33 -8.08 15.05
N ASP A 114 11.17 -7.38 14.28
CA ASP A 114 11.32 -5.92 14.40
C ASP A 114 10.05 -5.20 13.92
N SER A 115 9.46 -5.69 12.84
CA SER A 115 8.23 -5.13 12.28
C SER A 115 7.01 -5.48 13.14
N THR A 116 6.95 -6.70 13.67
CA THR A 116 5.95 -7.09 14.68
C THR A 116 5.99 -6.17 15.91
N TYR A 117 7.18 -5.87 16.46
CA TYR A 117 7.30 -4.95 17.59
C TYR A 117 6.82 -3.53 17.28
N LYS A 118 7.10 -3.00 16.09
CA LYS A 118 6.61 -1.69 15.65
C LYS A 118 5.08 -1.67 15.60
N ASN A 119 4.46 -2.70 15.03
CA ASN A 119 2.99 -2.79 14.95
C ASN A 119 2.35 -2.98 16.32
N MET A 120 3.00 -3.73 17.23
CA MET A 120 2.54 -3.85 18.61
C MET A 120 2.59 -2.49 19.35
N ALA A 121 3.58 -1.65 19.05
CA ALA A 121 3.63 -0.29 19.58
C ALA A 121 2.46 0.56 19.05
N GLU A 122 2.15 0.48 17.76
CA GLU A 122 0.98 1.17 17.19
C GLU A 122 -0.34 0.68 17.82
N CYS A 123 -0.48 -0.62 18.08
CA CYS A 123 -1.65 -1.15 18.79
C CYS A 123 -1.82 -0.48 20.17
N ARG A 124 -0.72 -0.29 20.91
CA ARG A 124 -0.73 0.38 22.23
C ARG A 124 -1.13 1.85 22.11
N GLU A 125 -0.58 2.58 21.14
CA GLU A 125 -0.94 4.00 20.91
C GLU A 125 -2.41 4.18 20.58
N ARG A 126 -3.00 3.21 19.87
CA ARG A 126 -4.43 3.18 19.53
C ARG A 126 -5.33 2.61 20.62
N GLY A 127 -4.78 2.21 21.77
CA GLY A 127 -5.53 1.63 22.87
C GLY A 127 -6.11 0.24 22.57
N VAL A 128 -5.51 -0.50 21.63
CA VAL A 128 -5.90 -1.87 21.27
C VAL A 128 -5.02 -2.87 22.03
N PRO A 129 -5.53 -3.57 23.06
CA PRO A 129 -4.73 -4.51 23.82
C PRO A 129 -4.37 -5.74 22.98
N VAL A 130 -3.08 -6.09 22.96
CA VAL A 130 -2.60 -7.35 22.40
C VAL A 130 -2.42 -8.36 23.53
N LEU A 131 -3.31 -9.33 23.62
CA LEU A 131 -3.31 -10.39 24.62
C LEU A 131 -2.24 -11.44 24.26
N PRO A 132 -1.56 -12.05 25.24
CA PRO A 132 -0.54 -13.07 24.99
C PRO A 132 -1.11 -14.30 24.28
N PRO A 133 -0.26 -15.18 23.71
CA PRO A 133 -0.72 -16.41 23.10
C PRO A 133 -1.40 -17.31 24.15
N ASP A 134 -2.43 -18.02 23.72
CA ASP A 134 -3.22 -18.93 24.56
C ASP A 134 -3.56 -20.18 23.72
N VAL A 135 -3.16 -21.37 24.18
CA VAL A 135 -3.38 -22.63 23.44
C VAL A 135 -4.86 -22.91 23.16
N ASN A 136 -5.77 -22.41 24.00
CA ASN A 136 -7.21 -22.58 23.86
C ASN A 136 -7.89 -21.51 23.00
N GLN A 137 -7.26 -20.35 22.79
CA GLN A 137 -7.89 -19.23 22.07
C GLN A 137 -7.13 -18.77 20.83
N SER A 138 -5.80 -18.80 20.85
CA SER A 138 -4.96 -18.36 19.74
C SER A 138 -5.13 -19.26 18.52
N ARG A 139 -5.07 -18.64 17.34
CA ARG A 139 -4.96 -19.32 16.05
C ARG A 139 -3.52 -19.22 15.55
N ALA A 140 -3.25 -19.66 14.32
CA ALA A 140 -1.94 -19.46 13.70
C ALA A 140 -1.61 -17.96 13.61
N ASP A 141 -2.54 -17.18 13.09
CA ASP A 141 -2.41 -15.73 12.89
C ASP A 141 -2.94 -14.92 14.08
N PHE A 142 -2.58 -13.64 14.12
CA PHE A 142 -3.17 -12.70 15.08
C PHE A 142 -4.65 -12.54 14.79
N THR A 143 -5.47 -12.64 15.83
CA THR A 143 -6.93 -12.64 15.67
C THR A 143 -7.55 -11.49 16.44
N ALA A 144 -8.37 -10.67 15.78
CA ALA A 144 -9.17 -9.65 16.44
C ALA A 144 -10.36 -10.29 17.18
N ALA A 145 -10.59 -9.89 18.43
CA ALA A 145 -11.72 -10.32 19.25
C ALA A 145 -12.13 -9.23 20.23
N ALA A 146 -13.38 -8.75 20.13
CA ALA A 146 -13.99 -7.83 21.09
C ALA A 146 -13.14 -6.58 21.42
N GLY A 147 -12.55 -5.93 20.40
CA GLY A 147 -11.69 -4.75 20.58
C GLY A 147 -10.27 -5.05 21.08
N THR A 148 -9.91 -6.32 21.20
CA THR A 148 -8.56 -6.79 21.52
C THR A 148 -7.99 -7.61 20.37
N ILE A 149 -6.68 -7.85 20.41
CA ILE A 149 -5.99 -8.74 19.47
C ILE A 149 -5.39 -9.88 20.28
N ARG A 150 -5.68 -11.13 19.90
CA ARG A 150 -5.02 -12.31 20.45
C ARG A 150 -3.77 -12.61 19.63
N PHE A 151 -2.64 -12.79 20.32
CA PHE A 151 -1.37 -13.17 19.70
C PHE A 151 -1.50 -14.49 18.92
N GLY A 152 -1.00 -14.51 17.69
CA GLY A 152 -0.96 -15.72 16.87
C GLY A 152 0.13 -16.69 17.32
N LEU A 153 -0.17 -17.99 17.35
CA LEU A 153 0.81 -19.04 17.65
C LEU A 153 1.98 -19.05 16.65
N GLY A 154 1.77 -18.57 15.42
CA GLY A 154 2.78 -18.45 14.38
C GLY A 154 3.89 -17.44 14.69
N ALA A 155 3.60 -16.46 15.55
CA ALA A 155 4.59 -15.49 16.00
C ALA A 155 5.37 -15.96 17.25
N VAL A 156 5.06 -17.15 17.78
CA VAL A 156 5.82 -17.75 18.90
C VAL A 156 7.10 -18.38 18.34
N LYS A 157 8.24 -17.88 18.81
CA LYS A 157 9.56 -18.33 18.35
C LYS A 157 9.74 -19.83 18.60
N GLY A 158 10.04 -20.58 17.54
CA GLY A 158 10.28 -22.02 17.62
C GLY A 158 9.03 -22.88 17.40
N LEU A 159 7.85 -22.28 17.26
CA LEU A 159 6.63 -22.97 16.86
C LEU A 159 6.53 -23.04 15.33
N GLY A 160 6.62 -24.24 14.78
CA GLY A 160 6.44 -24.46 13.34
C GLY A 160 4.97 -24.56 12.93
N ALA A 161 4.65 -24.25 11.67
CA ALA A 161 3.28 -24.33 11.12
C ALA A 161 2.60 -25.67 11.39
N LYS A 162 3.30 -26.80 11.17
CA LYS A 162 2.76 -28.15 11.45
C LYS A 162 2.45 -28.40 12.93
N ALA A 163 3.26 -27.84 13.84
CA ALA A 163 2.99 -27.94 15.27
C ALA A 163 1.72 -27.15 15.64
N ILE A 164 1.55 -25.96 15.07
CA ILE A 164 0.36 -25.11 15.26
C ILE A 164 -0.89 -25.81 14.72
N GLU A 165 -0.83 -26.36 13.52
CA GLU A 165 -1.93 -27.14 12.93
C GLU A 165 -2.33 -28.31 13.86
N THR A 166 -1.33 -29.03 14.40
CA THR A 166 -1.57 -30.14 15.32
C THR A 166 -2.23 -29.67 16.62
N ILE A 167 -1.80 -28.54 17.19
CA ILE A 167 -2.39 -27.96 18.40
C ILE A 167 -3.84 -27.53 18.15
N VAL A 168 -4.08 -26.83 17.04
CA VAL A 168 -5.41 -26.32 16.69
C VAL A 168 -6.38 -27.47 16.37
N ALA A 169 -5.92 -28.49 15.65
CA ALA A 169 -6.73 -29.69 15.37
C ALA A 169 -7.04 -30.48 16.64
N ALA A 170 -6.04 -30.70 17.51
CA ALA A 170 -6.26 -31.38 18.78
C ALA A 170 -7.34 -30.66 19.61
N ARG A 171 -7.34 -29.32 19.63
CA ARG A 171 -8.33 -28.49 20.35
C ARG A 171 -9.78 -28.68 19.87
N GLU A 172 -10.03 -29.21 18.67
CA GLU A 172 -11.40 -29.42 18.17
C GLU A 172 -12.20 -30.40 19.04
N GLU A 173 -11.53 -31.32 19.74
CA GLU A 173 -12.19 -32.24 20.70
C GLU A 173 -12.62 -31.53 22.00
N GLY A 174 -12.23 -30.26 22.19
CA GLY A 174 -12.54 -29.44 23.37
C GLY A 174 -11.31 -28.68 23.91
N PRO A 175 -11.51 -27.69 24.81
CA PRO A 175 -10.40 -26.95 25.39
C PRO A 175 -9.45 -27.87 26.17
N PHE A 176 -8.15 -27.57 26.13
CA PHE A 176 -7.16 -28.21 26.98
C PHE A 176 -7.40 -27.83 28.45
N THR A 177 -7.54 -28.83 29.29
CA THR A 177 -7.90 -28.67 30.72
C THR A 177 -6.67 -28.58 31.62
N SER A 178 -5.52 -29.09 31.18
CA SER A 178 -4.26 -29.08 31.90
C SER A 178 -3.08 -29.26 30.94
N LEU A 179 -1.87 -28.99 31.43
CA LEU A 179 -0.64 -29.28 30.67
C LEU A 179 -0.53 -30.78 30.33
N HIS A 180 -0.96 -31.65 31.23
CA HIS A 180 -0.96 -33.10 30.99
C HIS A 180 -1.92 -33.49 29.85
N ASP A 181 -3.12 -32.92 29.85
CA ASP A 181 -4.12 -33.11 28.79
C ASP A 181 -3.59 -32.61 27.42
N PHE A 182 -2.99 -31.42 27.40
CA PHE A 182 -2.30 -30.90 26.21
C PHE A 182 -1.23 -31.86 25.69
N CYS A 183 -0.32 -32.31 26.55
CA CYS A 183 0.76 -33.22 26.18
C CYS A 183 0.25 -34.58 25.67
N LEU A 184 -0.90 -35.07 26.16
CA LEU A 184 -1.50 -36.32 25.70
C LEU A 184 -2.19 -36.18 24.34
N ARG A 185 -2.91 -35.09 24.10
CA ARG A 185 -3.67 -34.87 22.86
C ARG A 185 -2.80 -34.39 21.70
N VAL A 186 -1.78 -33.59 21.99
CA VAL A 186 -0.86 -33.03 20.99
C VAL A 186 0.32 -33.97 20.71
N ARG A 187 0.34 -35.15 21.35
CA ARG A 187 1.44 -36.13 21.41
C ARG A 187 1.92 -36.54 20.01
N SER A 188 2.86 -35.76 19.48
CA SER A 188 3.46 -35.92 18.15
C SER A 188 4.95 -35.57 18.23
N GLN A 189 5.77 -36.13 17.35
CA GLN A 189 7.19 -35.74 17.26
C GLN A 189 7.40 -34.27 16.87
N LEU A 190 6.32 -33.58 16.45
CA LEU A 190 6.32 -32.19 16.00
C LEU A 190 6.25 -31.20 17.17
N VAL A 191 5.63 -31.58 18.29
CA VAL A 191 5.59 -30.78 19.53
C VAL A 191 6.51 -31.42 20.55
N ASN A 192 7.80 -31.18 20.37
CA ASN A 192 8.84 -31.66 21.27
C ASN A 192 8.99 -30.73 22.49
N ARG A 193 9.84 -31.11 23.45
CA ARG A 193 10.08 -30.33 24.68
C ARG A 193 10.44 -28.87 24.41
N ARG A 194 11.21 -28.57 23.35
CA ARG A 194 11.60 -27.20 22.98
C ARG A 194 10.44 -26.35 22.47
N VAL A 195 9.41 -26.98 21.91
CA VAL A 195 8.17 -26.31 21.45
C VAL A 195 7.23 -26.04 22.64
N ALA A 196 7.32 -26.85 23.70
CA ALA A 196 6.53 -26.71 24.92
C ALA A 196 7.13 -25.76 25.96
N GLU A 197 8.45 -25.49 25.89
CA GLU A 197 9.19 -24.52 26.72
C GLU A 197 8.97 -23.08 26.23
#